data_AF-Q9S870-F1
#
_entry.id   AF-Q9S870-F1
#
_cell.length_a   1.000
_cell.length_b   1.000
_cell.length_c   1.000
_cell.angle_alpha   90.00
_cell.angle_beta   90.00
_cell.angle_gamma   90.00
#
_symmetry.space_group_name_H-M   'P 1'
#
loop_
_entity.id
_entity.type
_entity.pdbx_description
1 polymer ?
#
loop_
_entity_poly.entity_id
_entity_poly.type
_entity_poly.pdbx_seq_one_letter_code
_entity_poly.pdbx_strand_id
1 'polypeptide(L)' 'EWERQQGLEECCRQLRNVEEQCRCDALQEIAREVQRQERGQEGSQMLQKARMLPAMCGVRPQRCDF' A
#
# COMPACT_ATOMS: atom_id res chain seq x y z
N GLU A 1 2.68 5.01 -19.37
CA GLU A 1 2.60 5.67 -18.03
C GLU A 1 1.18 5.91 -17.50
N TRP A 2 0.11 5.73 -18.30
CA TRP A 2 -1.28 5.91 -17.86
C TRP A 2 -1.83 4.72 -17.05
N GLU A 3 -1.37 3.49 -17.34
CA GLU A 3 -1.78 2.27 -16.63
C GLU A 3 -1.36 2.26 -15.14
N ARG A 4 -0.19 2.83 -14.83
CA ARG A 4 0.26 3.00 -13.43
C ARG A 4 -0.60 3.98 -12.65
N GLN A 5 -1.15 5.00 -13.31
CA GLN A 5 -2.02 5.99 -12.68
C GLN A 5 -3.40 5.40 -12.42
N GLN A 6 -3.99 4.74 -13.42
CA GLN A 6 -5.27 4.03 -13.28
C GLN A 6 -5.21 2.94 -12.19
N GLY A 7 -4.11 2.16 -12.15
CA GLY A 7 -3.90 1.15 -11.10
C GLY A 7 -3.80 1.75 -9.70
N LEU A 8 -3.17 2.93 -9.54
CA LEU A 8 -3.08 3.62 -8.26
C LEU A 8 -4.44 4.20 -7.84
N GLU A 9 -5.18 4.81 -8.76
CA GLU A 9 -6.52 5.34 -8.49
C GLU A 9 -7.47 4.25 -7.99
N GLU A 10 -7.45 3.08 -8.65
CA GLU A 10 -8.25 1.93 -8.23
C GLU A 10 -7.82 1.38 -6.87
N CYS A 11 -6.51 1.29 -6.62
CA CYS A 11 -5.98 0.88 -5.33
C CYS A 11 -6.41 1.84 -4.21
N CYS A 12 -6.35 3.16 -4.46
CA CYS A 12 -6.81 4.16 -3.51
C CYS A 12 -8.32 4.10 -3.26
N ARG A 13 -9.12 3.77 -4.29
CA ARG A 13 -10.56 3.52 -4.13
C ARG A 13 -10.83 2.33 -3.21
N GLN A 14 -10.10 1.24 -3.39
CA GLN A 14 -10.20 0.05 -2.54
C GLN A 14 -9.79 0.36 -1.11
N LEU A 15 -8.65 1.02 -0.90
CA LEU A 15 -8.15 1.37 0.44
C LEU A 15 -9.11 2.30 1.20
N ARG A 16 -9.77 3.24 0.51
CA ARG A 16 -10.75 4.13 1.13
C ARG A 16 -11.96 3.39 1.68
N ASN A 17 -12.35 2.29 1.03
CA ASN A 17 -13.46 1.42 1.45
C ASN A 17 -13.07 0.47 2.59
N VAL A 18 -11.79 0.37 2.94
CA VAL A 18 -11.36 -0.31 4.16
C VAL A 18 -11.59 0.61 5.35
N GLU A 19 -12.22 0.08 6.39
CA GLU A 19 -12.40 0.74 7.68
C GLU A 19 -11.07 1.31 8.17
N GLU A 20 -11.09 2.53 8.72
CA GLU A 20 -9.86 3.25 9.06
C GLU A 20 -8.94 2.45 9.98
N GLN A 21 -9.51 1.77 10.98
CA GLN A 21 -8.75 0.92 11.90
C GLN A 21 -8.12 -0.32 11.25
N CYS A 22 -8.62 -0.76 10.09
CA CYS A 22 -8.17 -1.96 9.38
C CYS A 22 -7.20 -1.68 8.22
N ARG A 23 -7.03 -0.41 7.82
CA ARG A 23 -6.22 -0.05 6.65
C ARG A 23 -4.78 -0.53 6.75
N CYS A 24 -4.16 -0.37 7.92
CA CYS A 24 -2.77 -0.82 8.10
C CYS A 24 -2.65 -2.34 8.17
N ASP A 25 -3.62 -3.04 8.75
CA ASP A 25 -3.63 -4.50 8.78
C ASP A 25 -3.75 -5.08 7.36
N ALA A 26 -4.66 -4.52 6.54
CA ALA A 26 -4.81 -4.90 5.15
C ALA A 26 -3.52 -4.64 4.34
N LEU A 27 -2.88 -3.48 4.54
CA LEU A 27 -1.60 -3.16 3.88
C LEU A 27 -0.44 -4.03 4.37
N GLN A 28 -0.45 -4.44 5.64
CA GLN A 28 0.57 -5.35 6.18
C GLN A 28 0.49 -6.72 5.51
N GLU A 29 -0.70 -7.26 5.29
CA GLU A 29 -0.87 -8.54 4.59
C GLU A 29 -0.39 -8.47 3.14
N ILE A 30 -0.71 -7.38 2.42
CA ILE A 30 -0.19 -7.14 1.07
C ILE A 30 1.35 -7.05 1.09
N ALA A 31 1.91 -6.32 2.04
CA ALA A 31 3.35 -6.13 2.15
C ALA A 31 4.11 -7.43 2.46
N ARG A 32 3.51 -8.33 3.25
CA ARG A 32 4.06 -9.68 3.51
C ARG A 32 4.11 -10.51 2.24
N GLU A 33 3.09 -10.43 1.39
CA GLU A 33 3.08 -11.13 0.10
C GLU A 33 4.16 -10.59 -0.84
N VAL A 34 4.30 -9.26 -0.92
CA VAL A 34 5.36 -8.61 -1.71
C VAL A 34 6.74 -9.04 -1.27
N GLN A 35 7.01 -9.09 0.04
CA GLN A 35 8.30 -9.55 0.56
C GLN A 35 8.61 -11.02 0.24
N ARG A 36 7.58 -11.86 0.06
CA ARG A 36 7.75 -13.27 -0.33
C ARG A 36 8.08 -13.42 -1.81
N GLN A 37 7.44 -12.62 -2.66
CA GLN A 37 7.65 -12.64 -4.11
C GLN A 37 8.94 -11.92 -4.52
N GLU A 38 9.17 -10.73 -3.96
CA GLU A 38 10.27 -9.84 -4.34
C GLU A 38 11.35 -9.81 -3.25
N ARG A 39 12.56 -10.28 -3.58
CA ARG A 39 13.70 -10.31 -2.65
C ARG A 39 14.64 -9.13 -2.86
N GLY A 40 15.35 -8.75 -1.80
CA GLY A 40 16.41 -7.75 -1.87
C GLY A 40 15.91 -6.31 -1.94
N GLN A 41 16.59 -5.48 -2.75
CA GLN A 41 16.33 -4.04 -2.81
C GLN A 41 14.93 -3.71 -3.35
N GLU A 42 14.44 -4.51 -4.30
CA GLU A 42 13.12 -4.28 -4.92
C GLU A 42 11.99 -4.49 -3.92
N GLY A 43 11.98 -5.61 -3.20
CA GLY A 43 11.02 -5.87 -2.12
C GLY A 43 11.07 -4.79 -1.03
N SER A 44 12.26 -4.28 -0.70
CA SER A 44 12.43 -3.20 0.28
C SER A 44 11.81 -1.88 -0.19
N GLN A 45 11.96 -1.54 -1.47
CA GLN A 45 11.33 -0.34 -2.05
C GLN A 45 9.81 -0.48 -2.11
N MET A 46 9.29 -1.65 -2.49
CA MET A 46 7.85 -1.90 -2.52
C MET A 46 7.24 -1.86 -1.11
N LEU A 47 7.94 -2.37 -0.11
CA LEU A 47 7.54 -2.27 1.30
C LEU A 47 7.39 -0.81 1.74
N GLN A 48 8.36 0.05 1.40
CA GLN A 48 8.26 1.48 1.71
C GLN A 48 7.07 2.15 1.03
N LYS A 49 6.79 1.79 -0.24
CA LYS A 49 5.60 2.28 -0.95
C LYS A 49 4.31 1.83 -0.27
N ALA A 50 4.22 0.58 0.18
CA ALA A 50 3.04 0.08 0.90
C ALA A 50 2.78 0.86 2.20
N ARG A 51 3.83 1.20 2.96
CA ARG A 51 3.72 2.01 4.18
C ARG A 51 3.25 3.44 3.93
N MET A 52 3.57 4.01 2.76
CA MET A 52 3.22 5.37 2.34
C MET A 52 1.93 5.47 1.53
N LEU A 53 1.35 4.33 1.14
CA LEU A 53 0.15 4.26 0.32
C LEU A 53 -1.01 5.09 0.88
N PRO A 54 -1.29 5.11 2.20
CA PRO A 54 -2.36 5.94 2.75
C PRO A 54 -2.18 7.44 2.50
N ALA A 55 -0.96 7.97 2.66
CA ALA A 55 -0.64 9.37 2.34
C ALA A 55 -0.83 9.65 0.85
N MET A 56 -0.39 8.73 -0.03
CA MET A 56 -0.58 8.86 -1.48
C MET A 56 -2.06 8.89 -1.86
N CYS A 57 -2.91 8.16 -1.14
CA CYS A 57 -4.34 8.10 -1.35
C CYS A 57 -5.15 9.16 -0.59
N GLY A 58 -4.50 9.99 0.24
CA GLY A 58 -5.13 11.01 1.07
C GLY A 58 -6.06 10.44 2.15
N VAL A 59 -5.77 9.25 2.68
CA VAL A 59 -6.56 8.59 3.74
C VAL A 59 -5.78 8.49 5.05
N ARG A 60 -6.52 8.36 6.17
CA ARG A 60 -5.95 8.15 7.51
C ARG A 60 -5.80 6.64 7.80
N PRO A 61 -4.83 6.23 8.64
CA PRO A 61 -3.65 7.01 9.03
C PRO A 61 -2.78 7.29 7.80
N GLN A 62 -1.99 8.38 7.79
CA GLN A 62 -1.19 8.73 6.60
C GLN A 62 0.00 7.78 6.35
N ARG A 63 0.38 6.99 7.34
CA ARG A 63 1.46 6.02 7.26
C ARG A 63 1.14 4.82 8.14
N CYS A 64 1.61 3.65 7.72
CA CYS A 64 1.57 2.43 8.50
C CYS A 64 2.99 2.01 8.91
N ASP A 65 3.16 1.63 10.17
CA ASP A 65 4.42 1.15 10.72
C ASP A 65 4.27 -0.32 11.10
N PHE A 66 4.59 -1.19 10.15
CA PHE A 66 4.65 -2.64 10.26
C PHE A 66 5.93 -3.17 9.61
#